data_AF-A0A1Q7MK98-F1
#
_entry.id   AF-A0A1Q7MK98-F1
#
_cell.length_a   1.000
_cell.length_b   1.000
_cell.length_c   1.000
_cell.angle_alpha   90.00
_cell.angle_beta   90.00
_cell.angle_gamma   90.00
#
_symmetry.space_group_name_H-M   'P 1'
#
loop_
_entity.id
_entity.type
_entity.pdbx_description
1 polymer ?
#
loop_
_entity_poly.entity_id
_entity_poly.type
_entity_poly.pdbx_seq_one_letter_code
_entity_poly.pdbx_strand_id
1 'polypeptide(L)'
;MSIEGEAGSGDGQVRQRSRASGGQTVHLGPGERRSWMMKVGATEQAYALAVTYSNGKEGENEIIRVMVDGSLTRSFQNRDSGDSIEGWNVFVTDPAGTSMLRSGSHTIALEVEGGDGCVEIDLLTLTPTGGAF
;
A
#
# COMPACT_ATOMS: atom_id res chain seq x y z
N MET A 1 0.09 12.13 5.66
CA MET A 1 0.72 12.24 4.33
C MET A 1 0.26 11.07 3.49
N SER A 2 0.27 11.23 2.17
CA SER A 2 -0.14 10.18 1.23
C SER A 2 0.92 10.03 0.14
N ILE A 3 1.07 8.81 -0.37
CA ILE A 3 2.06 8.43 -1.39
C ILE A 3 1.32 7.58 -2.43
N GLU A 4 1.31 8.02 -3.68
CA GLU A 4 0.70 7.28 -4.78
C GLU A 4 1.42 5.94 -5.03
N GLY A 5 0.67 4.88 -5.28
CA GLY A 5 1.19 3.53 -5.48
C GLY A 5 2.18 3.46 -6.64
N GLU A 6 1.86 4.15 -7.74
CA GLU A 6 2.70 4.23 -8.93
C GLU A 6 3.97 5.05 -8.75
N ALA A 7 4.03 5.97 -7.78
CA ALA A 7 5.17 6.86 -7.55
C ALA A 7 6.40 6.15 -6.96
N GLY A 8 6.30 4.85 -6.65
CA GLY A 8 7.40 4.03 -6.15
C GLY A 8 8.36 3.54 -7.23
N SER A 9 9.25 2.63 -6.84
CA SER A 9 10.15 1.88 -7.71
C SER A 9 10.08 0.39 -7.39
N GLY A 10 10.69 -0.44 -8.24
CA GLY A 10 10.60 -1.89 -8.18
C GLY A 10 9.64 -2.43 -9.23
N ASP A 11 8.97 -3.53 -8.90
CA ASP A 11 8.10 -4.28 -9.79
C ASP A 11 6.75 -3.58 -10.03
N GLY A 12 5.89 -4.25 -10.80
CA GLY A 12 4.52 -3.85 -11.07
C GLY A 12 4.33 -3.02 -12.34
N GLN A 13 3.08 -2.96 -12.79
CA GLN A 13 2.67 -2.22 -13.99
C GLN A 13 1.68 -1.12 -13.63
N VAL A 14 1.91 0.09 -14.12
CA VAL A 14 0.95 1.19 -13.91
C VAL A 14 -0.34 0.93 -14.69
N ARG A 15 -1.49 1.13 -14.04
CA ARG A 15 -2.82 0.98 -14.63
C ARG A 15 -3.61 2.25 -14.46
N GLN A 16 -4.46 2.55 -15.45
CA GLN A 16 -5.38 3.69 -15.37
C GLN A 16 -6.65 3.25 -14.65
N ARG A 17 -7.04 4.01 -13.62
CA ARG A 17 -8.28 3.79 -12.86
C ARG A 17 -8.91 5.14 -12.57
N SER A 18 -10.08 5.37 -13.14
CA SER A 18 -10.73 6.70 -13.04
C SER A 18 -11.13 7.09 -11.61
N ARG A 19 -11.22 6.12 -10.70
CA ARG A 19 -11.53 6.35 -9.29
C ARG A 19 -10.31 6.27 -8.36
N ALA A 20 -9.13 5.95 -8.90
CA ALA A 20 -7.89 5.97 -8.12
C ALA A 20 -7.46 7.41 -7.80
N SER A 21 -6.73 7.58 -6.71
CA SER A 21 -5.92 8.77 -6.48
C SER A 21 -4.96 8.98 -7.64
N GLY A 22 -4.79 10.21 -8.09
CA GLY A 22 -3.99 10.51 -9.29
C GLY A 22 -4.49 9.90 -10.61
N GLY A 23 -5.58 9.12 -10.60
CA GLY A 23 -6.11 8.39 -11.76
C GLY A 23 -5.34 7.12 -12.10
N GLN A 24 -4.41 6.68 -11.25
CA GLN A 24 -3.50 5.57 -11.53
C GLN A 24 -3.32 4.65 -10.33
N THR A 25 -2.98 3.39 -10.62
CA THR A 25 -2.59 2.39 -9.63
C THR A 25 -1.33 1.67 -10.10
N VAL A 26 -0.67 0.93 -9.20
CA VAL A 26 0.33 -0.06 -9.57
C VAL A 26 -0.21 -1.47 -9.37
N HIS A 27 -0.27 -2.24 -10.45
CA HIS A 27 -0.64 -3.64 -10.47
C HIS A 27 0.55 -4.50 -10.06
N LEU A 28 0.38 -5.28 -9.00
CA LEU A 28 1.38 -6.18 -8.43
C LEU A 28 0.84 -7.62 -8.36
N GLY A 29 1.63 -8.57 -8.84
CA GLY A 29 1.39 -10.00 -8.72
C GLY A 29 2.15 -10.65 -7.57
N PRO A 30 1.88 -11.95 -7.29
CA PRO A 30 2.58 -12.69 -6.24
C PRO A 30 4.09 -12.77 -6.52
N GLY A 31 4.90 -12.45 -5.49
CA GLY A 31 6.35 -12.35 -5.57
C GLY A 31 6.87 -10.97 -5.99
N GLU A 32 5.98 -10.05 -6.41
CA GLU A 32 6.39 -8.69 -6.81
C GLU A 32 6.49 -7.75 -5.61
N ARG A 33 7.45 -6.82 -5.69
CA ARG A 33 7.75 -5.85 -4.64
C ARG A 33 7.79 -4.43 -5.19
N ARG A 34 7.11 -3.51 -4.49
CA ARG A 34 7.19 -2.06 -4.73
C ARG A 34 7.76 -1.35 -3.51
N SER A 35 8.50 -0.27 -3.73
CA SER A 35 9.11 0.52 -2.66
C SER A 35 9.00 2.02 -2.91
N TRP A 36 8.81 2.77 -1.84
CA TRP A 36 8.69 4.23 -1.85
C TRP A 36 9.66 4.83 -0.84
N MET A 37 10.26 5.94 -1.21
CA MET A 37 11.06 6.75 -0.29
C MET A 37 10.24 7.95 0.15
N MET A 38 10.14 8.15 1.46
CA MET A 38 9.45 9.29 2.05
C MET A 38 10.39 10.09 2.94
N LYS A 39 10.09 11.39 3.08
CA LYS A 39 10.76 12.28 4.03
C LYS A 39 9.82 12.62 5.17
N VAL A 40 10.23 12.29 6.39
CA VAL A 40 9.54 12.67 7.62
C VAL A 40 10.23 13.91 8.20
N GLY A 41 9.49 15.00 8.31
CA GLY A 41 10.01 16.27 8.87
C GLY A 41 9.81 16.42 10.38
N ALA A 42 9.05 15.54 11.02
CA ALA A 42 8.69 15.66 12.42
C ALA A 42 9.78 15.15 13.36
N THR A 43 9.74 15.60 14.62
CA THR A 43 10.36 14.88 15.74
C THR A 43 9.84 13.46 15.80
N GLU A 44 10.64 12.54 16.36
CA GLU A 44 10.28 11.12 16.43
C GLU A 44 8.87 10.91 16.98
N GLN A 45 8.02 10.26 16.19
CA GLN A 45 6.63 9.98 16.56
C GLN A 45 6.08 8.76 15.84
N ALA A 46 5.02 8.18 16.39
CA ALA A 46 4.34 7.05 15.80
C ALA A 46 3.42 7.49 14.64
N TYR A 47 3.48 6.73 13.55
CA TYR A 47 2.62 6.86 12.39
C TYR A 47 1.79 5.60 12.22
N ALA A 48 0.49 5.75 12.01
CA ALA A 48 -0.39 4.69 11.53
C ALA A 48 -0.33 4.66 10.01
N LEU A 49 -0.08 3.47 9.45
CA LEU A 49 -0.06 3.23 8.03
C LEU A 49 -1.39 2.61 7.58
N ALA A 50 -1.84 2.94 6.38
CA ALA A 50 -2.90 2.23 5.69
C ALA A 50 -2.62 2.14 4.19
N VAL A 51 -3.09 1.06 3.57
CA VAL A 51 -2.98 0.82 2.13
C VAL A 51 -4.39 0.89 1.54
N THR A 52 -4.57 1.72 0.52
CA THR A 52 -5.75 1.72 -0.35
C THR A 52 -5.41 0.96 -1.61
N TYR A 53 -6.26 0.01 -1.98
CA TYR A 53 -6.05 -0.88 -3.10
C TYR A 53 -7.38 -1.35 -3.72
N SER A 54 -7.31 -1.95 -4.90
CA SER A 54 -8.40 -2.74 -5.48
C SER A 54 -7.92 -4.16 -5.76
N ASN A 55 -8.81 -5.13 -5.55
CA ASN A 55 -8.64 -6.51 -5.98
C ASN A 55 -9.94 -6.91 -6.68
N GLY A 56 -9.94 -6.80 -8.01
CA GLY A 56 -11.11 -7.06 -8.84
C GLY A 56 -11.18 -8.48 -9.41
N LYS A 57 -10.35 -9.38 -8.87
CA LYS A 57 -10.18 -10.73 -9.40
C LYS A 57 -11.02 -11.72 -8.63
N GLU A 58 -11.72 -12.58 -9.38
CA GLU A 58 -12.43 -13.73 -8.81
C GLU A 58 -11.42 -14.80 -8.40
N GLY A 59 -11.39 -15.13 -7.10
CA GLY A 59 -10.59 -16.24 -6.57
C GLY A 59 -10.02 -15.98 -5.18
N GLU A 60 -8.84 -16.55 -4.92
CA GLU A 60 -8.17 -16.43 -3.63
C GLU A 60 -7.46 -15.08 -3.50
N ASN A 61 -7.72 -14.38 -2.41
CA ASN A 61 -7.12 -13.08 -2.10
C ASN A 61 -5.63 -13.18 -1.74
N GLU A 62 -4.84 -12.23 -2.25
CA GLU A 62 -3.40 -12.10 -1.97
C GLU A 62 -3.13 -11.68 -0.53
N ILE A 63 -1.93 -12.00 -0.05
CA ILE A 63 -1.35 -11.47 1.18
C ILE A 63 -0.48 -10.26 0.83
N ILE A 64 -0.74 -9.14 1.50
CA ILE A 64 0.05 -7.92 1.43
C ILE A 64 0.94 -7.83 2.67
N ARG A 65 2.24 -7.64 2.46
CA ARG A 65 3.24 -7.42 3.50
C ARG A 65 3.78 -6.00 3.38
N VAL A 66 3.61 -5.20 4.43
CA VAL A 66 4.11 -3.83 4.48
C VAL A 66 5.28 -3.77 5.44
N MET A 67 6.38 -3.15 4.99
CA MET A 67 7.59 -2.97 5.77
C MET A 67 7.98 -1.50 5.78
N VAL A 68 8.55 -1.06 6.89
CA VAL A 68 9.20 0.25 7.02
C VAL A 68 10.64 0.04 7.44
N ASP A 69 11.57 0.62 6.68
CA ASP A 69 13.01 0.44 6.83
C ASP A 69 13.45 -1.03 6.95
N GLY A 70 12.78 -1.90 6.20
CA GLY A 70 13.03 -3.35 6.20
C GLY A 70 12.38 -4.13 7.35
N SER A 71 11.75 -3.45 8.32
CA SER A 71 11.01 -4.10 9.40
C SER A 71 9.54 -4.29 9.00
N LEU A 72 9.03 -5.52 9.10
CA LEU A 72 7.61 -5.81 8.82
C LEU A 72 6.72 -5.07 9.83
N THR A 73 5.85 -4.18 9.33
CA THR A 73 4.84 -3.51 10.16
C THR A 73 3.56 -4.34 10.23
N ARG A 74 3.15 -4.93 9.10
CA ARG A 74 1.96 -5.76 9.02
C ARG A 74 2.01 -6.72 7.83
N SER A 75 1.40 -7.89 8.03
CA SER A 75 0.97 -8.80 6.98
C SER A 75 -0.54 -8.98 7.09
N PHE A 76 -1.28 -8.94 5.98
CA PHE A 76 -2.72 -9.16 5.96
C PHE A 76 -3.19 -9.71 4.62
N GLN A 77 -4.25 -10.51 4.63
CA GLN A 77 -4.94 -10.90 3.40
C GLN A 77 -5.77 -9.70 2.90
N ASN A 78 -5.63 -9.36 1.62
CA ASN A 78 -6.40 -8.29 1.00
C ASN A 78 -7.90 -8.69 0.91
N ARG A 79 -8.75 -7.72 0.61
CA ARG A 79 -10.19 -7.90 0.46
C ARG A 79 -10.58 -7.74 -1.00
N ASP A 80 -11.54 -8.55 -1.41
CA ASP A 80 -12.18 -8.42 -2.70
C ASP A 80 -12.93 -7.07 -2.76
N SER A 81 -12.68 -6.30 -3.81
CA SER A 81 -13.33 -5.00 -4.05
C SER A 81 -14.52 -5.09 -5.02
N GLY A 82 -14.92 -6.30 -5.39
CA GLY A 82 -15.95 -6.65 -6.36
C GLY A 82 -15.34 -7.39 -7.54
N ASP A 83 -16.16 -8.06 -8.34
CA ASP A 83 -15.65 -8.88 -9.43
C ASP A 83 -15.48 -8.10 -10.75
N SER A 84 -14.73 -8.70 -11.67
CA SER A 84 -14.57 -8.24 -13.05
C SER A 84 -13.94 -6.84 -13.16
N ILE A 85 -14.06 -6.21 -14.34
CA ILE A 85 -13.46 -4.90 -14.65
C ILE A 85 -13.94 -3.81 -13.66
N GLU A 86 -15.16 -3.93 -13.15
CA GLU A 86 -15.72 -2.96 -12.21
C GLU A 86 -15.02 -3.00 -10.84
N GLY A 87 -14.72 -4.21 -10.35
CA GLY A 87 -14.00 -4.44 -9.10
C GLY A 87 -12.66 -3.73 -9.02
N TRP A 88 -11.94 -3.64 -10.13
CA TRP A 88 -10.65 -2.96 -10.20
C TRP A 88 -10.72 -1.44 -10.03
N ASN A 89 -11.92 -0.85 -10.12
CA ASN A 89 -12.15 0.58 -9.94
C ASN A 89 -12.97 0.87 -8.66
N VAL A 90 -13.07 -0.11 -7.76
CA VAL A 90 -13.61 0.05 -6.41
C VAL A 90 -12.46 -0.13 -5.44
N PHE A 91 -12.33 0.77 -4.47
CA PHE A 91 -11.17 0.83 -3.60
C PHE A 91 -11.52 0.51 -2.16
N VAL A 92 -10.63 -0.27 -1.55
CA VAL A 92 -10.70 -0.68 -0.16
C VAL A 92 -9.45 -0.16 0.55
N THR A 93 -9.61 0.30 1.79
CA THR A 93 -8.48 0.74 2.63
C THR A 93 -8.36 -0.18 3.84
N ASP A 94 -7.16 -0.74 4.05
CA ASP A 94 -6.85 -1.52 5.25
C ASP A 94 -5.68 -0.94 6.06
N PRO A 95 -5.73 -1.02 7.40
CA PRO A 95 -4.62 -0.66 8.26
C PRO A 95 -3.40 -1.57 8.02
N ALA A 96 -2.24 -0.94 7.85
CA ALA A 96 -0.94 -1.60 7.62
C ALA A 96 0.01 -1.49 8.82
N GLY A 97 -0.56 -1.36 10.02
CA GLY A 97 0.19 -1.29 11.28
C GLY A 97 0.67 0.12 11.62
N THR A 98 1.60 0.18 12.58
CA THR A 98 2.20 1.43 13.04
C THR A 98 3.72 1.33 13.00
N SER A 99 4.39 2.46 12.80
CA SER A 99 5.86 2.56 12.89
C SER A 99 6.26 3.84 13.60
N MET A 100 7.29 3.75 14.45
CA MET A 100 7.95 4.93 15.01
C MET A 100 8.92 5.48 13.96
N LEU A 101 8.79 6.77 13.61
CA LEU A 101 9.61 7.39 12.58
C LEU A 101 10.23 8.67 13.11
N ARG A 102 11.53 8.81 12.89
CA ARG A 102 12.30 10.01 13.23
C ARG A 102 12.33 10.98 12.05
N SER A 103 12.89 12.16 12.28
CA SER A 103 13.18 13.07 11.16
C SER A 103 14.19 12.42 10.22
N GLY A 104 13.92 12.42 8.92
CA GLY A 104 14.81 11.83 7.91
C GLY A 104 14.10 11.18 6.74
N SER A 105 14.87 10.44 5.95
CA SER A 105 14.34 9.63 4.85
C SER A 105 14.09 8.20 5.33
N HIS A 106 12.94 7.66 4.97
CA HIS A 106 12.49 6.32 5.32
C HIS A 106 12.02 5.59 4.07
N THR A 107 12.16 4.27 4.05
CA THR A 107 11.68 3.42 2.96
C THR A 107 10.46 2.64 3.41
N ILE A 108 9.38 2.74 2.65
CA ILE A 108 8.25 1.83 2.76
C ILE A 108 8.37 0.81 1.63
N ALA A 109 8.19 -0.46 1.94
CA ALA A 109 8.10 -1.51 0.93
C ALA A 109 6.80 -2.30 1.10
N LEU A 110 6.25 -2.74 -0.02
CA LEU A 110 5.09 -3.62 -0.10
C LEU A 110 5.46 -4.82 -0.95
N GLU A 111 5.21 -6.01 -0.42
CA GLU A 111 5.35 -7.30 -1.12
C GLU A 111 3.98 -7.98 -1.19
N VAL A 112 3.73 -8.67 -2.30
CA VAL A 112 2.52 -9.44 -2.54
C VAL A 112 2.86 -10.93 -2.55
N GLU A 113 2.09 -11.76 -1.85
CA GLU A 113 2.28 -13.20 -1.75
C GLU A 113 0.95 -13.96 -1.92
N GLY A 114 1.02 -15.21 -2.40
CA GLY A 114 -0.17 -16.06 -2.53
C GLY A 114 -1.25 -15.49 -3.43
N GLY A 115 -2.48 -15.99 -3.31
CA GLY A 115 -3.63 -15.50 -4.08
C GLY A 115 -3.67 -15.96 -5.53
N ASP A 116 -4.66 -15.44 -6.26
CA ASP A 116 -5.01 -15.89 -7.60
C ASP A 116 -4.31 -15.11 -8.72
N GLY A 117 -3.69 -13.97 -8.41
CA GLY A 117 -2.63 -13.44 -9.25
C GLY A 117 -2.44 -11.94 -9.30
N CYS A 118 -3.19 -11.10 -8.57
CA CYS A 118 -2.85 -9.69 -8.49
C CYS A 118 -3.67 -8.80 -7.55
N VAL A 119 -3.05 -7.70 -7.14
CA VAL A 119 -3.68 -6.55 -6.49
C VAL A 119 -3.25 -5.25 -7.17
N GLU A 120 -4.08 -4.22 -7.16
CA GLU A 120 -3.72 -2.86 -7.60
C GLU A 120 -3.63 -1.90 -6.42
N ILE A 121 -2.43 -1.38 -6.15
CA ILE A 121 -2.19 -0.41 -5.08
C ILE A 121 -2.44 0.99 -5.60
N ASP A 122 -3.36 1.69 -4.95
CA ASP A 122 -3.71 3.09 -5.22
C ASP A 122 -2.86 4.02 -4.36
N LEU A 123 -2.96 3.89 -3.04
CA LEU A 123 -2.39 4.89 -2.12
C LEU A 123 -1.84 4.24 -0.86
N LEU A 124 -0.69 4.73 -0.40
CA LEU A 124 -0.24 4.54 0.98
C LEU A 124 -0.50 5.81 1.77
N THR A 125 -1.09 5.67 2.95
CA THR A 125 -1.34 6.79 3.86
C THR A 125 -0.58 6.59 5.16
N LEU A 126 -0.03 7.68 5.69
CA LEU A 126 0.65 7.74 6.97
C LEU A 126 0.10 8.89 7.79
N THR A 127 -0.49 8.56 8.92
CA THR A 127 -1.12 9.53 9.82
C THR A 127 -0.40 9.52 11.16
N PRO A 128 0.15 10.65 11.63
CA PRO A 128 0.68 10.75 12.99
C PRO A 128 -0.39 10.32 13.99
N THR A 129 -0.07 9.41 14.92
CA THR A 129 -1.05 8.94 15.92
C THR A 129 -1.12 9.85 17.15
N GLY A 130 -0.28 10.89 17.21
CA GLY A 130 -0.14 11.79 18.34
C GLY A 130 0.55 11.12 19.53
N GLY A 131 1.74 11.59 19.89
CA GLY A 131 2.15 11.54 21.28
C GLY A 131 1.42 12.67 22.01
N ALA A 132 0.80 12.39 23.15
CA ALA A 132 0.42 13.46 24.07
C ALA A 132 1.69 14.27 24.38
N PHE A 133 1.65 15.58 24.13
CA PHE A 133 2.66 16.51 24.61
C PHE A 133 2.59 16.63 26.13
#